data_AF-A0A522CHC7-F1
#
_entry.id   AF-A0A522CHC7-F1
#
_cell.length_a   1.000
_cell.length_b   1.000
_cell.length_c   1.000
_cell.angle_alpha   90.00
_cell.angle_beta   90.00
_cell.angle_gamma   90.00
#
_symmetry.space_group_name_H-M   'P 1'
#
loop_
_entity.id
_entity.type
_entity.pdbx_description
1 polymer ?
#
loop_
_entity_poly.entity_id
_entity_poly.type
_entity_poly.pdbx_seq_one_letter_code
_entity_poly.pdbx_strand_id
1 'polypeptide(L)'
;AADAAGLSAEAKTAAKAAAAIMGMNNVYYRSLHLLSNGEYKTLPARLRMNGLANPGVDKVDFELWSTAVSAVNGCGMCLDAHEAELKKHGVPAQQIQAALRIAAVVNAASRVIASEAALAA
;
A
#
# COMPACT_ATOMS: atom_id res chain seq x y z
N ALA A 1 10.91 -12.32 10.07
CA ALA A 1 11.35 -11.70 8.80
C ALA A 1 11.73 -10.23 8.99
N ALA A 2 10.80 -9.35 9.38
CA ALA A 2 11.11 -7.93 9.60
C ALA A 2 12.18 -7.68 10.68
N ASP A 3 12.14 -8.40 11.81
CA ASP A 3 13.19 -8.31 12.85
C ASP A 3 14.54 -8.81 12.34
N ALA A 4 14.56 -9.93 11.62
CA ALA A 4 15.75 -10.51 11.02
C ALA A 4 16.37 -9.61 9.93
N ALA A 5 15.55 -8.78 9.27
CA ALA A 5 15.99 -7.78 8.31
C ALA A 5 16.44 -6.46 8.97
N GLY A 6 16.40 -6.36 10.30
CA GLY A 6 16.88 -5.18 11.03
C GLY A 6 15.91 -3.99 11.04
N LEU A 7 14.62 -4.18 10.73
CA LEU A 7 13.65 -3.07 10.83
C LEU A 7 13.51 -2.62 12.30
N SER A 8 13.55 -1.30 12.52
CA SER A 8 13.26 -0.70 13.83
C SER A 8 11.80 -0.92 14.25
N ALA A 9 11.49 -0.67 15.52
CA ALA A 9 10.12 -0.78 16.02
C ALA A 9 9.19 0.27 15.38
N GLU A 10 9.73 1.46 15.12
CA GLU A 10 9.08 2.58 14.45
C GLU A 10 8.76 2.21 13.00
N ALA A 11 9.73 1.62 12.28
CA ALA A 11 9.53 1.17 10.91
C ALA A 11 8.45 0.09 10.79
N LYS A 12 8.41 -0.87 11.72
CA LYS A 12 7.33 -1.87 11.76
C LYS A 12 5.97 -1.24 12.01
N THR A 13 5.91 -0.24 12.89
CA THR A 13 4.67 0.48 13.19
C THR A 13 4.20 1.28 11.98
N ALA A 14 5.11 1.98 11.31
CA ALA A 14 4.81 2.74 10.10
C ALA A 14 4.38 1.84 8.94
N ALA A 15 5.01 0.67 8.75
CA ALA A 15 4.60 -0.29 7.73
C ALA A 15 3.18 -0.84 7.98
N LYS A 16 2.84 -1.13 9.25
CA LYS A 16 1.46 -1.50 9.64
C LYS A 16 0.48 -0.35 9.41
N ALA A 17 0.89 0.88 9.70
CA ALA A 17 0.07 2.06 9.44
C ALA A 17 -0.18 2.27 7.93
N ALA A 18 0.84 2.07 7.08
CA ALA A 18 0.70 2.09 5.63
C ALA A 18 -0.34 1.05 5.19
N ALA A 19 -0.25 -0.19 5.67
CA ALA A 19 -1.24 -1.23 5.37
C ALA A 19 -2.66 -0.86 5.82
N ALA A 20 -2.82 -0.32 7.03
CA ALA A 20 -4.11 0.08 7.57
C ALA A 20 -4.75 1.24 6.78
N ILE A 21 -3.97 2.29 6.50
CA ILE A 21 -4.45 3.46 5.75
C ILE A 21 -4.75 3.07 4.30
N MET A 22 -3.92 2.24 3.68
CA MET A 22 -4.19 1.73 2.32
C MET A 22 -5.42 0.83 2.28
N GLY A 23 -5.70 0.05 3.33
CA GLY A 23 -6.96 -0.69 3.44
C GLY A 23 -8.20 0.21 3.31
N MET A 24 -8.16 1.40 3.92
CA MET A 24 -9.21 2.42 3.80
C MET A 24 -9.18 3.14 2.43
N ASN A 25 -8.02 3.67 2.07
CA ASN A 25 -7.85 4.51 0.89
C ASN A 25 -8.08 3.74 -0.40
N ASN A 26 -7.56 2.52 -0.50
CA ASN A 26 -7.72 1.72 -1.71
C ASN A 26 -9.17 1.35 -1.96
N VAL A 27 -9.98 1.12 -0.92
CA VAL A 27 -11.42 0.88 -1.09
C VAL A 27 -12.11 2.14 -1.61
N TYR A 28 -11.91 3.27 -0.94
CA TYR A 28 -12.58 4.52 -1.29
C TYR A 28 -12.19 5.02 -2.69
N TYR A 29 -10.89 5.19 -2.94
CA TYR A 29 -10.39 5.76 -4.20
C TYR A 29 -10.55 4.80 -5.38
N ARG A 30 -10.48 3.47 -5.18
CA ARG A 30 -10.84 2.52 -6.26
C ARG A 30 -12.30 2.64 -6.64
N SER A 31 -13.19 2.78 -5.65
CA SER A 31 -14.62 2.93 -5.92
C SER A 31 -14.89 4.20 -6.73
N LEU A 32 -14.30 5.33 -6.33
CA LEU A 32 -14.38 6.58 -7.10
C LEU A 32 -13.78 6.48 -8.50
N HIS A 33 -12.70 5.70 -8.67
CA HIS A 33 -12.05 5.51 -9.96
C HIS A 33 -12.92 4.68 -10.92
N LEU A 34 -13.60 3.65 -10.41
CA LEU A 34 -14.42 2.73 -11.21
C LEU A 34 -15.84 3.21 -11.47
N LEU A 35 -16.40 4.09 -10.64
CA LEU A 35 -17.75 4.61 -10.83
C LEU A 35 -17.83 5.55 -12.04
N SER A 36 -18.77 5.25 -12.95
CA SER A 36 -19.12 6.15 -14.06
C SER A 36 -19.78 7.45 -13.58
N ASN A 37 -20.45 7.44 -12.42
CA ASN A 37 -20.98 8.66 -11.81
C ASN A 37 -19.84 9.48 -11.20
N GLY A 38 -19.49 10.59 -11.87
CA GLY A 38 -18.45 11.51 -11.42
C GLY A 38 -18.80 12.37 -10.21
N GLU A 39 -20.07 12.42 -9.78
CA GLU A 39 -20.54 13.26 -8.66
C GLU A 39 -19.72 13.02 -7.39
N TYR A 40 -19.45 11.75 -7.07
CA TYR A 40 -18.72 11.37 -5.85
C TYR A 40 -17.27 11.90 -5.82
N LYS A 41 -16.67 12.22 -6.97
CA LYS A 41 -15.32 12.85 -7.02
C LYS A 41 -15.35 14.33 -6.61
N THR A 42 -16.53 14.97 -6.64
CA THR A 42 -16.70 16.37 -6.25
C THR A 42 -16.96 16.53 -4.75
N LEU A 43 -17.34 15.45 -4.07
CA LEU A 43 -17.60 15.43 -2.63
C LEU A 43 -16.29 15.26 -1.84
N PRO A 44 -16.15 15.91 -0.66
CA PRO A 44 -14.97 15.72 0.18
C PRO A 44 -14.96 14.31 0.79
N ALA A 45 -13.80 13.65 0.75
CA ALA A 45 -13.64 12.30 1.29
C ALA A 45 -13.95 12.19 2.79
N ARG A 46 -13.61 13.22 3.57
CA ARG A 46 -13.76 13.26 5.05
C ARG A 46 -13.13 12.05 5.77
N LEU A 47 -12.05 11.51 5.19
CA LEU A 47 -11.26 10.43 5.79
C LEU A 47 -9.98 10.99 6.41
N ARG A 48 -9.63 10.52 7.60
CA ARG A 48 -8.44 10.99 8.31
C ARG A 48 -7.20 10.25 7.82
N MET A 49 -6.26 10.97 7.19
CA MET A 49 -5.08 10.39 6.52
C MET A 49 -3.75 10.94 7.04
N ASN A 50 -3.71 11.46 8.27
CA ASN A 50 -2.53 12.15 8.83
C ASN A 50 -1.24 11.31 8.78
N GLY A 51 -1.36 9.97 8.81
CA GLY A 51 -0.22 9.07 8.69
C GLY A 51 0.48 9.11 7.32
N LEU A 52 -0.18 9.60 6.26
CA LEU A 52 0.47 9.82 4.97
C LEU A 52 1.46 11.00 5.02
N ALA A 53 1.09 12.06 5.74
CA ALA A 53 1.91 13.26 5.85
C ALA A 53 3.06 13.08 6.85
N ASN A 54 2.78 12.42 7.97
CA ASN A 54 3.73 12.20 9.07
C ASN A 54 3.84 10.70 9.37
N PRO A 55 4.56 9.92 8.54
CA PRO A 55 4.63 8.46 8.69
C PRO A 55 5.56 8.01 9.82
N GLY A 56 6.38 8.92 10.39
CA GLY A 56 7.34 8.60 11.45
C GLY A 56 8.59 7.85 10.97
N VAL A 57 8.76 7.73 9.65
CA VAL A 57 9.89 7.11 8.96
C VAL A 57 10.23 7.92 7.70
N ASP A 58 11.27 7.51 6.98
CA ASP A 58 11.56 8.05 5.65
C ASP A 58 10.34 7.94 4.71
N LYS A 59 10.09 9.00 3.96
CA LYS A 59 8.93 9.10 3.08
C LYS A 59 8.99 8.05 1.96
N VAL A 60 10.18 7.77 1.42
CA VAL A 60 10.38 6.77 0.36
C VAL A 60 9.97 5.38 0.85
N ASP A 61 10.34 5.00 2.07
CA ASP A 61 9.97 3.71 2.63
C ASP A 61 8.45 3.58 2.77
N PHE A 62 7.81 4.61 3.32
CA PHE A 62 6.36 4.61 3.51
C PHE A 62 5.59 4.56 2.18
N GLU A 63 6.04 5.30 1.18
CA GLU A 63 5.46 5.30 -0.16
C GLU A 63 5.67 3.94 -0.85
N LEU A 64 6.84 3.30 -0.73
CA LEU A 64 7.08 1.94 -1.27
C LEU A 64 6.14 0.90 -0.64
N TRP A 65 5.92 0.95 0.67
CA TRP A 65 4.96 0.07 1.33
C TRP A 65 3.52 0.37 0.88
N SER A 66 3.18 1.64 0.69
CA SER A 66 1.85 2.05 0.24
C SER A 66 1.58 1.61 -1.21
N THR A 67 2.57 1.70 -2.10
CA THR A 67 2.53 1.13 -3.45
C THR A 67 2.34 -0.39 -3.40
N ALA A 68 3.10 -1.10 -2.57
CA ALA A 68 3.00 -2.55 -2.43
C ALA A 68 1.59 -2.99 -1.97
N VAL A 69 1.04 -2.34 -0.94
CA VAL A 69 -0.32 -2.65 -0.45
C VAL A 69 -1.38 -2.28 -1.49
N SER A 70 -1.22 -1.14 -2.17
CA SER A 70 -2.13 -0.71 -3.24
C SER A 70 -2.15 -1.69 -4.42
N ALA A 71 -1.03 -2.36 -4.69
CA ALA A 71 -0.94 -3.41 -5.70
C ALA A 71 -1.72 -4.66 -5.27
N VAL A 72 -1.54 -5.12 -4.02
CA VAL A 72 -2.31 -6.26 -3.46
C VAL A 72 -3.82 -5.98 -3.50
N ASN A 73 -4.21 -4.76 -3.15
CA ASN A 73 -5.61 -4.35 -3.11
C ASN A 73 -6.18 -3.99 -4.49
N GLY A 74 -5.34 -3.74 -5.51
CA GLY A 74 -5.78 -3.41 -6.86
C GLY A 74 -6.43 -2.03 -6.99
N CYS A 75 -5.84 -0.97 -6.44
CA CYS A 75 -6.33 0.41 -6.61
C CYS A 75 -5.44 1.22 -7.56
N GLY A 76 -5.87 1.38 -8.82
CA GLY A 76 -5.11 2.11 -9.85
C GLY A 76 -4.80 3.55 -9.45
N MET A 77 -5.78 4.30 -8.93
CA MET A 77 -5.57 5.68 -8.50
C MET A 77 -4.51 5.81 -7.39
N CYS A 78 -4.48 4.89 -6.43
CA CYS A 78 -3.44 4.90 -5.39
C CYS A 78 -2.08 4.48 -5.93
N LEU A 79 -2.02 3.51 -6.86
CA LEU A 79 -0.78 3.13 -7.52
C LEU A 79 -0.12 4.31 -8.23
N ASP A 80 -0.89 5.05 -9.04
CA ASP A 80 -0.39 6.23 -9.74
C ASP A 80 0.07 7.32 -8.77
N ALA A 81 -0.69 7.57 -7.70
CA ALA A 81 -0.37 8.59 -6.72
C ALA A 81 0.94 8.30 -5.95
N HIS A 82 1.10 7.06 -5.46
CA HIS A 82 2.30 6.66 -4.72
C HIS A 82 3.52 6.52 -5.64
N GLU A 83 3.35 6.05 -6.88
CA GLU A 83 4.42 6.04 -7.89
C GLU A 83 4.90 7.47 -8.16
N ALA A 84 3.99 8.40 -8.42
CA ALA A 84 4.35 9.79 -8.69
C ALA A 84 5.14 10.42 -7.53
N GLU A 85 4.78 10.12 -6.29
CA GLU A 85 5.50 10.61 -5.11
C GLU A 85 6.91 9.99 -4.99
N LEU A 86 7.04 8.69 -5.26
CA LEU A 86 8.33 8.00 -5.32
C LEU A 86 9.24 8.60 -6.42
N LYS A 87 8.67 8.93 -7.58
CA LYS A 87 9.42 9.57 -8.68
C LYS A 87 9.92 10.95 -8.30
N LYS A 88 9.14 11.75 -7.56
CA LYS A 88 9.61 13.05 -7.04
C LYS A 88 10.81 12.91 -6.09
N HIS A 89 10.89 11.80 -5.36
CA HIS A 89 12.01 11.48 -4.49
C HIS A 89 13.17 10.77 -5.22
N GLY A 90 13.14 10.71 -6.55
CA GLY A 90 14.22 10.14 -7.35
C GLY A 90 14.31 8.61 -7.34
N VAL A 91 13.26 7.93 -6.87
CA VAL A 91 13.25 6.46 -6.81
C VAL A 91 13.18 5.89 -8.25
N PRO A 92 14.12 5.01 -8.64
CA PRO A 92 14.13 4.46 -9.99
C PRO A 92 13.01 3.44 -10.19
N ALA A 93 12.51 3.32 -11.43
CA ALA A 93 11.39 2.44 -11.77
C ALA A 93 11.67 0.97 -11.39
N GLN A 94 12.93 0.54 -11.45
CA GLN A 94 13.37 -0.80 -11.06
C GLN A 94 13.11 -1.10 -9.58
N GLN A 95 13.27 -0.10 -8.70
CA GLN A 95 13.00 -0.24 -7.27
C GLN A 95 11.50 -0.27 -6.98
N ILE A 96 10.72 0.57 -7.65
CA ILE A 96 9.25 0.55 -7.56
C ILE A 96 8.72 -0.81 -8.06
N GLN A 97 9.20 -1.28 -9.20
CA GLN A 97 8.86 -2.60 -9.74
C GLN A 97 9.27 -3.73 -8.81
N ALA A 98 10.40 -3.62 -8.10
CA ALA A 98 10.78 -4.60 -7.09
C ALA A 98 9.74 -4.69 -5.96
N ALA A 99 9.21 -3.56 -5.48
CA ALA A 99 8.13 -3.56 -4.49
C ALA A 99 6.86 -4.23 -5.03
N LEU A 100 6.49 -4.00 -6.30
CA LEU A 100 5.36 -4.67 -6.94
C LEU A 100 5.56 -6.19 -7.04
N ARG A 101 6.76 -6.65 -7.42
CA ARG A 101 7.08 -8.08 -7.48
C ARG A 101 7.03 -8.74 -6.10
N ILE A 102 7.57 -8.08 -5.08
CA ILE A 102 7.53 -8.57 -3.69
C ILE A 102 6.07 -8.68 -3.23
N ALA A 103 5.25 -7.66 -3.47
CA ALA A 103 3.83 -7.67 -3.13
C ALA A 103 3.09 -8.85 -3.78
N ALA A 104 3.32 -9.10 -5.07
CA ALA A 104 2.72 -10.21 -5.79
C ALA A 104 3.10 -11.58 -5.20
N VAL A 105 4.39 -11.80 -4.91
CA VAL A 105 4.90 -13.07 -4.34
C VAL A 105 4.38 -13.28 -2.92
N VAL A 106 4.38 -12.25 -2.07
CA VAL A 106 3.87 -12.34 -0.69
C VAL A 106 2.37 -12.63 -0.69
N ASN A 107 1.59 -11.99 -1.57
CA ASN A 107 0.17 -12.29 -1.71
C ASN A 107 -0.06 -13.74 -2.15
N ALA A 108 0.69 -14.25 -3.12
CA ALA A 108 0.60 -15.65 -3.55
C ALA A 108 0.92 -16.63 -2.41
N ALA A 109 2.03 -16.42 -1.69
CA ALA A 109 2.42 -17.24 -0.55
C ALA A 109 1.36 -17.21 0.57
N SER A 110 0.81 -16.03 0.87
CA SER A 110 -0.26 -15.88 1.86
C SER A 110 -1.51 -16.70 1.49
N ARG A 111 -1.87 -16.76 0.20
CA ARG A 111 -3.03 -17.52 -0.27
C ARG A 111 -2.81 -19.02 -0.12
N VAL A 112 -1.62 -19.52 -0.47
CA VAL A 112 -1.27 -20.94 -0.31
C VAL A 112 -1.33 -21.34 1.16
N ILE A 113 -0.69 -20.58 2.05
CA ILE A 113 -0.68 -20.86 3.49
C ILE A 113 -2.10 -20.89 4.07
N ALA A 114 -2.94 -19.93 3.68
CA ALA A 114 -4.33 -19.89 4.14
C ALA A 114 -5.14 -21.10 3.66
N SER A 115 -4.94 -21.53 2.41
CA SER A 115 -5.60 -22.72 1.86
C SER A 115 -5.16 -24.00 2.56
N GLU A 116 -3.86 -24.20 2.78
CA GLU A 116 -3.33 -25.37 3.49
C GLU A 116 -3.86 -25.44 4.93
N ALA A 117 -3.89 -24.30 5.64
CA ALA A 117 -4.45 -24.23 6.98
C ALA A 117 -5.95 -24.59 7.03
N ALA A 118 -6.72 -24.19 6.01
CA ALA A 118 -8.13 -24.52 5.90
C ALA A 118 -8.38 -26.01 5.62
N LEU A 119 -7.49 -26.69 4.90
CA LEU A 119 -7.58 -28.14 4.66
C LEU A 119 -7.25 -28.98 5.89
N ALA A 120 -6.47 -28.42 6.84
CA ALA A 120 -6.05 -29.09 8.06
C ALA A 120 -7.03 -28.94 9.24
N ALA A 121 -8.08 -28.12 9.09
CA ALA A 121 -9.10 -27.83 10.11
C ALA A 121 -10.33 -28.74 9.95
#